data_AF-A0A8T5PVL1-F1
#
_entry.id   AF-A0A8T5PVL1-F1
#
_cell.length_a   1.000
_cell.length_b   1.000
_cell.length_c   1.000
_cell.angle_alpha   90.00
_cell.angle_beta   90.00
_cell.angle_gamma   90.00
#
_symmetry.space_group_name_H-M   'P 1'
#
loop_
_entity.id
_entity.type
_entity.pdbx_description
1 polymer ?
#
loop_
_entity_poly.entity_id
_entity_poly.type
_entity_poly.pdbx_seq_one_letter_code
_entity_poly.pdbx_strand_id
1 'polypeptide(L)'
;MDADKKLKLIKRNTEEIVKEEELEDLIKNKKQPSAYIGMACTGRIHIGYFVPIMKIKDFLEAGFSFKILIADLHAHLDDRKAPFELLDKRVEYYRETLKAMLKAVGADIKKLEFV
;
A
#
# COMPACT_ATOMS: atom_id res chain seq x y z
N MET A 1 10.16 -16.77 -7.03
CA MET A 1 8.92 -16.80 -7.82
C MET A 1 9.25 -16.38 -9.24
N ASP A 2 8.74 -17.10 -10.25
CA ASP A 2 8.91 -16.74 -11.67
C ASP A 2 8.12 -15.48 -12.05
N ALA A 3 8.40 -14.90 -13.22
CA ALA A 3 7.77 -13.66 -13.68
C ALA A 3 6.25 -13.81 -13.87
N ASP A 4 5.81 -14.94 -14.43
CA ASP A 4 4.39 -15.18 -14.72
C ASP A 4 3.56 -15.32 -13.45
N LYS A 5 4.05 -16.03 -12.42
CA LYS A 5 3.39 -16.09 -11.11
C LYS A 5 3.36 -14.74 -10.43
N LYS A 6 4.42 -13.91 -10.56
CA LYS A 6 4.42 -12.54 -10.02
C LYS A 6 3.32 -11.71 -10.66
N LEU A 7 3.24 -11.73 -11.99
CA LEU A 7 2.21 -11.02 -12.74
C LEU A 7 0.81 -11.51 -12.36
N LYS A 8 0.57 -12.82 -12.35
CA LYS A 8 -0.73 -13.38 -11.94
C LYS A 8 -1.12 -12.95 -10.52
N LEU A 9 -0.16 -12.92 -9.59
CA LEU A 9 -0.40 -12.54 -8.20
C LEU A 9 -0.77 -11.05 -8.07
N ILE A 10 0.00 -10.15 -8.68
CA ILE A 10 -0.26 -8.71 -8.56
C ILE A 10 -1.52 -8.27 -9.34
N LYS A 11 -1.81 -8.91 -10.49
CA LYS A 11 -2.96 -8.61 -11.35
C LYS A 11 -4.30 -9.14 -10.80
N ARG A 12 -4.31 -10.14 -9.92
CA ARG A 12 -5.57 -10.75 -9.42
C ARG A 12 -6.47 -9.73 -8.72
N ASN A 13 -7.78 -9.83 -8.89
CA ASN A 13 -8.76 -8.94 -8.22
C ASN A 13 -8.51 -7.44 -8.47
N THR A 14 -7.86 -7.09 -9.57
CA THR A 14 -7.67 -5.71 -10.04
C THR A 14 -8.61 -5.50 -11.21
N GLU A 15 -9.38 -4.40 -11.19
CA GLU A 15 -10.36 -4.08 -12.23
C GLU A 15 -9.70 -3.60 -13.53
N GLU A 16 -8.70 -2.72 -13.42
CA GLU A 16 -7.98 -2.13 -14.54
C GLU A 16 -6.48 -2.07 -14.28
N ILE A 17 -5.68 -2.35 -15.30
CA ILE A 17 -4.23 -2.18 -15.29
C ILE A 17 -3.86 -1.21 -16.41
N VAL A 18 -3.48 0.00 -16.04
CA VAL A 18 -2.98 0.99 -17.00
C VAL A 18 -1.55 0.61 -17.41
N LYS A 19 -1.29 0.56 -18.72
CA LYS A 19 0.04 0.24 -19.29
C LYS A 19 0.59 -1.11 -18.83
N GLU A 20 -0.18 -2.17 -19.07
CA GLU A 20 0.18 -3.55 -18.67
C GLU A 20 1.53 -4.00 -19.26
N GLU A 21 1.87 -3.59 -20.47
CA GLU A 21 3.16 -3.87 -21.12
C GLU A 21 4.35 -3.33 -20.30
N GLU A 22 4.25 -2.10 -19.79
CA GLU A 22 5.30 -1.51 -18.93
C GLU A 22 5.45 -2.27 -17.60
N LEU A 23 4.36 -2.80 -17.05
CA LEU A 23 4.38 -3.63 -15.85
C LEU A 23 5.08 -4.98 -16.11
N GLU A 24 4.82 -5.61 -17.25
CA GLU A 24 5.48 -6.86 -17.63
C GLU A 24 6.98 -6.69 -17.82
N ASP A 25 7.38 -5.63 -18.51
CA ASP A 25 8.79 -5.29 -18.68
C ASP A 25 9.47 -4.96 -17.36
N LEU A 26 8.79 -4.27 -16.45
CA LEU A 26 9.30 -4.00 -15.11
C LEU A 26 9.57 -5.31 -14.34
N ILE A 27 8.65 -6.27 -14.38
CA ILE A 27 8.79 -7.56 -13.69
C ILE A 27 9.92 -8.41 -14.28
N LYS A 28 10.09 -8.39 -15.61
CA LYS A 28 11.15 -9.13 -16.31
C LYS A 28 12.53 -8.55 -16.04
N ASN A 29 12.65 -7.23 -16.07
CA ASN A 29 13.97 -6.56 -16.09
C ASN A 29 14.45 -6.08 -14.72
N LYS A 30 13.56 -5.82 -13.75
CA LYS A 30 13.93 -5.28 -12.44
C LYS A 30 13.92 -6.36 -11.37
N LYS A 31 15.10 -6.61 -10.75
CA LYS A 31 15.25 -7.59 -9.66
C LYS A 31 14.33 -7.32 -8.47
N GLN A 32 14.18 -6.04 -8.11
CA GLN A 32 13.33 -5.60 -6.99
C GLN A 32 12.55 -4.35 -7.40
N PRO A 33 11.35 -4.50 -7.97
CA PRO A 33 10.49 -3.38 -8.28
C PRO A 33 9.90 -2.75 -7.02
N SER A 34 9.43 -1.52 -7.14
CA SER A 34 8.83 -0.75 -6.06
C SER A 34 7.40 -0.36 -6.41
N ALA A 35 6.51 -0.36 -5.42
CA ALA A 35 5.13 0.09 -5.56
C ALA A 35 4.75 0.97 -4.35
N TYR A 36 3.73 1.80 -4.49
CA TYR A 36 3.23 2.60 -3.39
C TYR A 36 1.71 2.77 -3.41
N ILE A 37 1.14 3.11 -2.26
CA ILE A 37 -0.24 3.60 -2.12
C ILE A 37 -0.24 4.82 -1.20
N GLY A 38 -1.04 5.83 -1.55
CA GLY A 38 -1.32 6.97 -0.69
C GLY A 38 -2.60 6.75 0.11
N MET A 39 -2.57 7.03 1.42
CA MET A 39 -3.73 7.01 2.30
C MET A 39 -3.78 8.29 3.13
N ALA A 40 -4.85 9.07 3.00
CA ALA A 40 -5.06 10.27 3.83
C ALA A 40 -5.53 9.88 5.24
N CYS A 41 -4.92 10.47 6.27
CA CYS A 41 -5.23 10.19 7.67
C CYS A 41 -6.43 11.00 8.21
N THR A 42 -7.55 11.00 7.48
CA THR A 42 -8.75 11.79 7.82
C THR A 42 -9.72 11.05 8.75
N GLY A 43 -10.13 9.84 8.38
CA GLY A 43 -11.16 9.07 9.09
C GLY A 43 -10.62 8.07 10.10
N ARG A 44 -11.52 7.26 10.66
CA ARG A 44 -11.13 6.01 11.35
C ARG A 44 -11.07 4.88 10.33
N ILE A 45 -10.05 4.05 10.43
CA ILE A 45 -9.93 2.82 9.64
C ILE A 45 -11.10 1.88 9.95
N HIS A 46 -11.72 1.36 8.90
CA HIS A 46 -12.83 0.40 8.94
C HIS A 46 -12.50 -0.81 8.07
N ILE A 47 -13.38 -1.84 8.07
CA ILE A 47 -13.14 -3.12 7.38
C ILE A 47 -12.84 -3.01 5.88
N GLY A 48 -13.26 -1.93 5.23
CA GLY A 48 -13.01 -1.69 3.80
C GLY A 48 -11.52 -1.56 3.47
N TYR A 49 -10.69 -1.17 4.45
CA TYR A 49 -9.24 -1.10 4.29
C TYR A 49 -8.60 -2.48 4.07
N PHE A 50 -9.29 -3.59 4.35
CA PHE A 50 -8.75 -4.90 4.02
C PHE A 50 -8.61 -5.13 2.51
N VAL A 51 -9.40 -4.45 1.67
CA VAL A 51 -9.27 -4.55 0.20
C VAL A 51 -7.87 -4.11 -0.28
N PRO A 52 -7.39 -2.88 0.00
CA PRO A 52 -6.02 -2.51 -0.34
C PRO A 52 -4.97 -3.29 0.44
N ILE A 53 -5.21 -3.68 1.70
CA ILE A 53 -4.26 -4.48 2.49
C ILE A 53 -3.96 -5.84 1.84
N MET A 54 -4.99 -6.52 1.30
CA MET A 54 -4.79 -7.76 0.57
C MET A 54 -3.95 -7.54 -0.70
N LYS A 55 -4.13 -6.40 -1.38
CA LYS A 55 -3.32 -6.07 -2.54
C LYS A 55 -1.87 -5.72 -2.19
N ILE A 56 -1.63 -5.00 -1.09
CA ILE A 56 -0.29 -4.71 -0.58
C ILE A 56 0.44 -6.02 -0.25
N LYS A 57 -0.26 -6.99 0.37
CA LYS A 57 0.26 -8.33 0.62
C LYS A 57 0.70 -9.01 -0.68
N ASP A 58 -0.12 -8.97 -1.74
CA ASP A 58 0.22 -9.56 -3.05
C ASP A 58 1.53 -8.98 -3.61
N PHE A 59 1.72 -7.66 -3.51
CA PHE A 59 2.95 -7.01 -3.97
C PHE A 59 4.16 -7.42 -3.13
N LEU A 60 4.04 -7.45 -1.80
CA LEU A 60 5.10 -7.89 -0.90
C LEU A 60 5.51 -9.34 -1.19
N GLU A 61 4.54 -10.24 -1.37
CA GLU A 61 4.77 -11.66 -1.73
C GLU A 61 5.38 -11.80 -3.13
N ALA A 62 5.01 -10.94 -4.08
CA ALA A 62 5.65 -10.86 -5.40
C ALA A 62 7.10 -10.31 -5.34
N GLY A 63 7.53 -9.85 -4.17
CA GLY A 63 8.90 -9.44 -3.87
C GLY A 63 9.17 -7.94 -4.04
N PHE A 64 8.13 -7.13 -4.19
CA PHE A 64 8.24 -5.67 -4.29
C PHE A 64 8.72 -5.06 -2.97
N SER A 65 9.41 -3.93 -3.08
CA SER A 65 9.53 -2.98 -1.97
C SER A 65 8.30 -2.07 -1.98
N PHE A 66 7.52 -2.08 -0.90
CA PHE A 66 6.22 -1.42 -0.88
C PHE A 66 6.23 -0.21 0.05
N LYS A 67 5.73 0.93 -0.43
CA LYS A 67 5.64 2.17 0.34
C LYS A 67 4.19 2.54 0.63
N ILE A 68 3.87 2.83 1.88
CA ILE A 68 2.60 3.45 2.26
C ILE A 68 2.90 4.91 2.60
N LEU A 69 2.38 5.81 1.78
CA LEU A 69 2.41 7.25 2.06
C LEU A 69 1.23 7.59 2.94
N ILE A 70 1.48 8.00 4.18
CA ILE A 70 0.45 8.56 5.06
C ILE A 70 0.34 10.05 4.74
N ALA A 71 -0.64 10.40 3.92
CA ALA A 71 -0.76 11.73 3.33
C ALA A 71 -1.40 12.73 4.31
N ASP A 72 -0.61 13.17 5.29
CA ASP A 72 -0.98 14.11 6.36
C ASP A 72 -1.31 15.52 5.84
N LEU A 73 -0.48 16.07 4.96
CA LEU A 73 -0.72 17.36 4.33
C LEU A 73 -2.02 17.32 3.52
N HIS A 74 -2.27 16.23 2.78
CA HIS A 74 -3.52 16.06 2.05
C HIS A 74 -4.72 15.93 3.00
N ALA A 75 -4.57 15.25 4.14
CA ALA A 75 -5.63 15.13 5.14
C ALA A 75 -6.01 16.48 5.77
N HIS A 76 -5.06 17.42 5.87
CA HIS A 76 -5.33 18.78 6.30
C HIS A 76 -5.97 19.64 5.20
N LEU A 77 -5.45 19.55 3.97
CA LEU A 77 -5.93 20.36 2.84
C LEU A 77 -7.31 19.91 2.34
N ASP A 78 -7.69 18.65 2.56
CA ASP A 78 -9.02 18.12 2.30
C ASP A 78 -10.00 18.63 3.37
N ASP A 79 -10.44 19.88 3.20
CA ASP A 79 -11.46 20.56 4.00
C ASP A 79 -11.19 20.56 5.52
N ARG A 80 -9.91 20.64 5.92
CA ARG A 80 -9.48 20.60 7.33
C ARG A 80 -10.02 19.40 8.10
N LYS A 81 -10.29 18.28 7.42
CA LYS A 81 -10.77 17.03 8.05
C LYS A 81 -9.83 16.52 9.15
N ALA A 82 -8.56 16.91 9.10
CA ALA A 82 -7.60 16.76 10.18
C ALA A 82 -7.00 18.13 10.58
N PRO A 83 -7.28 18.65 11.79
CA PRO A 83 -6.56 19.80 12.34
C PRO A 83 -5.06 19.48 12.47
N PHE A 84 -4.18 20.47 12.24
CA PHE A 84 -2.72 20.29 12.31
C PHE A 84 -2.28 19.67 13.65
N GLU A 85 -2.87 20.12 14.75
CA GLU A 85 -2.60 19.65 16.12
C GLU A 85 -2.87 18.15 16.31
N LEU A 86 -3.71 17.56 15.46
CA LEU A 86 -4.11 16.16 15.53
C LEU A 86 -3.41 15.28 14.48
N LEU A 87 -2.70 15.87 13.52
CA LEU A 87 -2.08 15.14 12.41
C LEU A 87 -1.09 14.09 12.90
N ASP A 88 -0.15 14.47 13.78
CA ASP A 88 0.87 13.55 14.30
C ASP A 88 0.24 12.30 14.93
N LYS A 89 -0.81 12.50 15.73
CA LYS A 89 -1.53 11.41 16.39
C LYS A 89 -2.32 10.55 15.41
N ARG A 90 -2.88 11.13 14.35
CA ARG A 90 -3.55 10.37 13.29
C ARG A 90 -2.56 9.60 12.42
N VAL A 91 -1.40 10.18 12.12
CA VAL A 91 -0.32 9.49 11.41
C VAL A 91 0.16 8.30 12.22
N GLU A 92 0.38 8.48 13.53
CA GLU A 92 0.72 7.39 14.46
C GLU A 92 -0.35 6.29 14.47
N TYR A 93 -1.63 6.66 14.61
CA TYR A 93 -2.76 5.73 14.56
C TYR A 93 -2.82 4.94 13.25
N TYR A 94 -2.70 5.61 12.10
CA TYR A 94 -2.73 4.96 10.79
C TYR A 94 -1.54 4.02 10.61
N ARG A 95 -0.33 4.44 10.99
CA ARG A 95 0.89 3.65 10.89
C ARG A 95 0.76 2.34 11.66
N GLU A 96 0.38 2.41 12.94
CA GLU A 96 0.28 1.21 13.78
C GLU A 96 -0.89 0.31 13.37
N THR A 97 -2.03 0.90 12.97
CA THR A 97 -3.20 0.12 12.53
C THR A 97 -2.92 -0.62 11.23
N LEU A 98 -2.39 0.05 10.21
CA LEU A 98 -2.08 -0.58 8.91
C LEU A 98 -1.01 -1.67 9.07
N LYS A 99 -0.01 -1.44 9.92
CA LYS A 99 1.02 -2.45 10.26
C LYS A 99 0.39 -3.66 10.95
N ALA A 100 -0.54 -3.47 11.87
CA ALA A 100 -1.27 -4.56 12.52
C ALA A 100 -2.15 -5.34 11.53
N MET A 101 -2.86 -4.64 10.65
CA MET A 101 -3.70 -5.27 9.61
C MET A 101 -2.88 -6.15 8.66
N LEU A 102 -1.72 -5.67 8.19
CA LEU A 102 -0.82 -6.45 7.32
C LEU A 102 -0.30 -7.71 8.02
N LYS A 103 0.10 -7.59 9.30
CA LYS A 103 0.49 -8.76 10.10
C LYS A 103 -0.66 -9.74 10.29
N ALA A 104 -1.88 -9.25 10.52
CA ALA A 104 -3.05 -10.09 10.74
C ALA A 104 -3.40 -10.95 9.51
N VAL A 105 -3.16 -10.43 8.30
CA VAL A 105 -3.34 -11.21 7.05
C VAL A 105 -2.10 -12.05 6.67
N GLY A 106 -1.07 -12.08 7.52
CA GLY A 106 0.14 -12.87 7.34
C GLY A 106 1.15 -12.32 6.33
N ALA A 107 1.14 -11.01 6.06
CA ALA A 107 2.11 -10.41 5.15
C ALA A 107 3.52 -10.28 5.80
N ASP A 108 4.58 -10.59 5.05
CA ASP A 108 5.96 -10.26 5.46
C ASP A 108 6.24 -8.78 5.18
N ILE A 109 6.23 -7.97 6.24
CA ILE A 109 6.39 -6.52 6.17
C ILE A 109 7.86 -6.06 6.21
N LYS A 110 8.85 -6.94 6.05
CA LYS A 110 10.28 -6.54 6.05
C LYS A 110 10.63 -5.50 4.98
N LYS A 111 9.93 -5.52 3.85
CA LYS A 111 10.13 -4.59 2.72
C LYS A 111 9.05 -3.50 2.66
N LEU A 112 8.32 -3.30 3.76
CA LEU A 112 7.35 -2.23 3.90
C LEU A 112 8.02 -0.98 4.47
N GLU A 113 7.81 0.14 3.82
CA GLU A 113 8.24 1.46 4.28
C GLU A 113 7.00 2.36 4.46
N PHE A 114 6.92 3.06 5.59
CA PHE A 114 5.94 4.13 5.79
C PHE A 114 6.62 5.46 5.55
N VAL A 115 6.10 6.22 4.59
CA VAL A 115 6.53 7.58 4.25
C VAL A 115 5.51 8.55 4.83
#